data_AF-A0A1W6N3G3-F1
#
_entry.id   AF-A0A1W6N3G3-F1
#
_cell.length_a   1.000
_cell.length_b   1.000
_cell.length_c   1.000
_cell.angle_alpha   90.00
_cell.angle_beta   90.00
_cell.angle_gamma   90.00
#
_symmetry.space_group_name_H-M   'P 1'
#
loop_
_entity.id
_entity.type
_entity.pdbx_description
1 polymer ?
#
loop_
_entity_poly.entity_id
_entity_poly.type
_entity_poly.pdbx_seq_one_letter_code
_entity_poly.pdbx_strand_id
1 'polypeptide(L)'
;MRLHYFLIGFAFSFFLLSPLKSDNGVHQAIPENFIRLPRLVIPVVQNSYARANFTILLVVEAHGREKADELRKFTPRLTNLAYSDIYGLFAVVWEPGYHINLKELKERLVRRYNEAFGKDMVQDVLVEIIND
;
A
#
# COMPACT_ATOMS: atom_id res chain seq x y z
N MET A 1 -48.86 44.64 -33.38
CA MET A 1 -47.89 45.36 -32.52
C MET A 1 -46.86 44.37 -32.01
N ARG A 2 -45.57 44.67 -32.18
CA ARG A 2 -44.42 43.93 -31.60
C ARG A 2 -44.27 44.23 -30.11
N LEU A 3 -43.87 43.24 -29.30
CA LEU A 3 -42.92 43.29 -28.14
C LEU A 3 -42.95 41.89 -27.48
N HIS A 4 -41.95 41.01 -27.57
CA HIS A 4 -40.61 40.95 -26.93
C HIS A 4 -40.55 40.97 -25.39
N TYR A 5 -39.67 40.08 -24.89
CA TYR A 5 -39.15 39.81 -23.53
C TYR A 5 -39.86 38.67 -22.75
N PHE A 6 -39.21 37.49 -22.64
CA PHE A 6 -38.19 37.05 -21.63
C PHE A 6 -38.85 36.73 -20.27
N LEU A 7 -38.46 35.77 -19.43
CA LEU A 7 -37.72 34.50 -19.41
C LEU A 7 -37.81 34.07 -17.91
N ILE A 8 -37.59 32.78 -17.60
CA ILE A 8 -37.34 32.21 -16.25
C ILE A 8 -38.64 32.01 -15.43
N GLY A 9 -39.01 30.84 -14.94
CA GLY A 9 -38.31 29.58 -14.69
C GLY A 9 -38.73 29.06 -13.32
N PHE A 10 -39.08 27.77 -13.22
CA PHE A 10 -39.03 26.85 -12.05
C PHE A 10 -40.12 25.78 -12.25
N ALA A 11 -39.75 24.56 -12.62
CA ALA A 11 -39.29 23.48 -11.74
C ALA A 11 -40.47 22.68 -11.18
N PHE A 12 -40.64 21.45 -11.69
CA PHE A 12 -40.86 20.23 -10.91
C PHE A 12 -41.18 19.09 -11.88
N SER A 13 -40.13 18.55 -12.51
CA SER A 13 -40.27 17.27 -13.21
C SER A 13 -39.43 16.25 -12.48
N PHE A 14 -40.15 15.37 -11.80
CA PHE A 14 -39.84 13.96 -11.73
C PHE A 14 -38.50 13.58 -11.11
N PHE A 15 -38.56 13.43 -9.81
CA PHE A 15 -37.91 12.35 -9.07
C PHE A 15 -38.24 10.98 -9.70
N LEU A 16 -37.33 10.01 -9.53
CA LEU A 16 -37.27 8.67 -10.17
C LEU A 16 -36.52 8.78 -11.52
N LEU A 17 -35.27 8.35 -11.71
CA LEU A 17 -34.56 7.20 -11.19
C LEU A 17 -33.07 7.58 -11.05
N SER A 18 -32.54 7.56 -9.83
CA SER A 18 -31.08 7.54 -9.65
C SER A 18 -30.62 6.10 -9.91
N PRO A 19 -29.78 5.81 -10.93
CA PRO A 19 -29.09 4.54 -10.97
C PRO A 19 -28.24 4.46 -9.69
N LEU A 20 -28.27 3.30 -9.03
CA LEU A 20 -27.43 2.98 -7.88
C LEU A 20 -26.01 3.46 -8.19
N LYS A 21 -25.59 4.50 -7.48
CA LYS A 21 -24.21 4.99 -7.46
C LYS A 21 -23.38 3.81 -6.96
N SER A 22 -22.81 3.07 -7.91
CA SER A 22 -21.72 2.13 -7.64
C SER A 22 -20.74 2.88 -6.76
N ASP A 23 -20.51 2.34 -5.57
CA ASP A 23 -19.52 2.81 -4.64
C ASP A 23 -18.16 2.67 -5.31
N ASN A 24 -17.82 3.69 -6.09
CA ASN A 24 -16.49 3.90 -6.64
C ASN A 24 -15.63 4.31 -5.47
N GLY A 25 -15.27 3.31 -4.64
CA GLY A 25 -14.15 3.40 -3.73
C GLY A 25 -13.02 4.01 -4.52
N VAL A 26 -12.61 5.22 -4.12
CA VAL A 26 -11.57 6.00 -4.78
C VAL A 26 -10.37 5.07 -4.92
N HIS A 27 -10.16 4.54 -6.12
CA HIS A 27 -8.86 3.99 -6.49
C HIS A 27 -7.94 5.20 -6.49
N GLN A 28 -7.39 5.54 -5.32
CA GLN A 28 -6.34 6.52 -5.22
C GLN A 28 -5.23 5.98 -6.13
N ALA A 29 -5.03 6.66 -7.26
CA ALA A 29 -3.96 6.31 -8.17
C ALA A 29 -2.66 6.39 -7.38
N ILE A 30 -2.03 5.24 -7.18
CA ILE A 30 -0.74 5.15 -6.53
C ILE A 30 0.23 5.93 -7.42
N PRO A 31 0.98 6.93 -6.90
CA PRO A 31 1.84 7.74 -7.76
C PRO A 31 2.85 6.85 -8.50
N GLU A 32 3.28 7.27 -9.69
CA GLU A 32 3.99 6.40 -10.62
C GLU A 32 5.37 5.93 -10.13
N ASN A 33 5.94 6.53 -9.08
CA ASN A 33 7.16 6.09 -8.42
C ASN A 33 6.93 5.04 -7.33
N PHE A 34 5.69 4.69 -7.01
CA PHE A 34 5.36 3.74 -5.96
C PHE A 34 4.95 2.36 -6.52
N ILE A 35 5.29 1.33 -5.76
CA ILE A 35 5.04 -0.07 -6.10
C ILE A 35 4.41 -0.74 -4.89
N ARG A 36 3.13 -1.11 -5.01
CA ARG A 36 2.45 -1.87 -3.96
C ARG A 36 2.89 -3.33 -4.03
N LEU A 37 3.41 -3.85 -2.93
CA LEU A 37 3.72 -5.26 -2.81
C LEU A 37 2.46 -6.05 -2.39
N PRO A 38 2.40 -7.36 -2.68
CA PRO A 38 1.40 -8.25 -2.09
C PRO A 38 1.40 -8.14 -0.57
N ARG A 39 0.22 -8.30 0.04
CA ARG A 39 0.08 -8.37 1.49
C ARG A 39 0.91 -9.53 2.05
N LEU A 40 1.63 -9.29 3.13
CA LEU A 40 2.35 -10.34 3.85
C LEU A 40 1.56 -10.71 5.10
N VAL A 41 1.21 -11.98 5.24
CA VAL A 41 0.53 -12.49 6.43
C VAL A 41 1.53 -13.34 7.20
N ILE A 42 1.79 -12.97 8.45
CA ILE A 42 2.79 -13.61 9.29
C ILE A 42 2.08 -14.20 10.51
N PRO A 43 2.05 -15.53 10.66
CA PRO A 43 1.48 -16.15 11.83
C PRO A 43 2.42 -15.97 13.02
N VAL A 44 1.83 -15.63 14.16
CA VAL A 44 2.51 -15.60 15.46
C VAL A 44 2.32 -16.95 16.10
N VAL A 45 3.42 -17.70 16.25
CA VAL A 45 3.39 -19.02 16.88
C VAL A 45 3.93 -18.92 18.30
N GLN A 46 3.12 -19.34 19.27
CA GLN A 46 3.52 -19.43 20.67
C GLN A 46 3.10 -20.79 21.24
N ASN A 47 4.01 -21.45 21.96
CA ASN A 47 3.78 -22.77 22.55
C ASN A 47 3.28 -23.82 21.54
N SER A 48 3.78 -23.77 20.30
CA SER A 48 3.39 -24.65 19.18
C SER A 48 1.99 -24.41 18.60
N TYR A 49 1.32 -23.30 18.96
CA TYR A 49 0.03 -22.90 18.38
C TYR A 49 0.11 -21.51 17.74
N ALA A 50 -0.56 -21.34 16.59
CA ALA A 50 -0.77 -20.02 16.03
C ALA A 50 -1.75 -19.24 16.92
N ARG A 51 -1.31 -18.11 17.46
CA ARG A 51 -2.08 -17.27 18.39
C ARG A 51 -2.71 -16.05 17.73
N ALA A 52 -2.05 -15.50 16.71
CA ALA A 52 -2.49 -14.32 15.98
C ALA A 52 -1.86 -14.31 14.58
N ASN A 53 -2.36 -13.45 13.70
CA ASN A 53 -1.71 -13.14 12.44
C ASN A 53 -1.44 -11.64 12.37
N PHE A 54 -0.24 -11.26 11.94
CA PHE A 54 0.06 -9.90 11.54
C PHE A 54 -0.06 -9.78 10.03
N THR A 55 -0.85 -8.82 9.58
CA THR A 55 -0.88 -8.45 8.16
C THR A 55 -0.01 -7.21 7.96
N ILE A 56 0.96 -7.31 7.05
CA ILE A 56 1.87 -6.22 6.73
C ILE A 56 1.63 -5.81 5.29
N LEU A 57 1.36 -4.53 5.09
CA LEU A 57 1.24 -3.91 3.79
C LEU A 57 2.51 -3.10 3.53
N LEU A 58 3.10 -3.32 2.37
CA LEU A 58 4.33 -2.66 1.95
C LEU A 58 4.11 -1.91 0.65
N VAL A 59 4.61 -0.68 0.60
CA VAL A 59 4.72 0.09 -0.65
C VAL A 59 6.15 0.55 -0.78
N VAL A 60 6.79 0.22 -1.90
CA VAL A 60 8.15 0.63 -2.21
C VAL A 60 8.10 1.92 -3.01
N GLU A 61 8.81 2.96 -2.55
CA GLU A 61 9.04 4.19 -3.29
C GLU A 61 10.36 4.09 -4.04
N ALA A 62 10.31 4.12 -5.37
CA ALA A 62 11.49 4.14 -6.21
C ALA A 62 12.01 5.57 -6.42
N HIS A 63 13.29 5.69 -6.79
CA HIS A 63 13.87 6.96 -7.25
C HIS A 63 13.39 7.30 -8.67
N GLY A 64 12.12 7.67 -8.78
CA GLY A 64 11.47 8.09 -10.02
C GLY A 64 10.73 6.98 -10.76
N ARG A 65 9.98 7.39 -11.79
CA ARG A 65 9.07 6.53 -12.56
C ARG A 65 9.79 5.39 -13.28
N GLU A 66 10.91 5.68 -13.94
CA GLU A 66 11.64 4.68 -14.75
C GLU A 66 12.12 3.50 -13.90
N LYS A 67 12.72 3.81 -12.74
CA LYS A 67 13.15 2.78 -11.78
C LYS A 67 11.98 2.03 -11.18
N ALA A 68 10.84 2.71 -10.96
CA ALA A 68 9.62 2.02 -10.53
C ALA A 68 9.12 1.02 -11.58
N ASP A 69 9.14 1.39 -12.86
CA ASP A 69 8.76 0.51 -13.97
C ASP A 69 9.69 -0.71 -14.09
N GLU A 70 10.98 -0.52 -13.84
CA GLU A 70 11.93 -1.62 -13.77
C GLU A 70 11.67 -2.54 -12.58
N LEU A 71 11.58 -1.98 -11.36
CA LEU A 71 11.35 -2.72 -10.12
C LEU A 71 10.01 -3.47 -10.14
N ARG A 72 8.97 -2.95 -10.80
CA ARG A 72 7.66 -3.63 -10.98
C ARG A 72 7.81 -5.01 -11.62
N LYS A 73 8.73 -5.17 -12.56
CA LYS A 73 9.02 -6.47 -13.22
C LYS A 73 9.53 -7.51 -12.23
N PHE A 74 10.07 -7.06 -11.10
CA PHE A 74 10.65 -7.89 -10.06
C PHE A 74 9.83 -7.89 -8.77
N THR A 75 8.54 -7.54 -8.83
CA THR A 75 7.63 -7.54 -7.67
C THR A 75 7.69 -8.85 -6.86
N PRO A 76 7.70 -10.06 -7.45
CA PRO A 76 7.85 -11.30 -6.68
C PRO A 76 9.15 -11.37 -5.87
N ARG A 77 10.25 -10.85 -6.43
CA ARG A 77 11.56 -10.84 -5.77
C ARG A 77 11.64 -9.77 -4.67
N LEU A 78 11.06 -8.59 -4.89
CA LEU A 78 10.87 -7.57 -3.85
C LEU A 78 10.10 -8.16 -2.66
N THR A 79 8.98 -8.82 -2.95
CA THR A 79 8.13 -9.48 -1.93
C THR A 79 8.91 -10.52 -1.14
N ASN A 80 9.67 -11.38 -1.82
CA ASN A 80 10.47 -12.42 -1.16
C ASN A 80 11.58 -11.84 -0.26
N LEU A 81 12.27 -10.80 -0.72
CA LEU A 81 13.26 -10.09 0.09
C LEU A 81 12.61 -9.47 1.32
N ALA A 82 11.46 -8.82 1.17
CA ALA A 82 10.70 -8.28 2.29
C ALA A 82 10.34 -9.36 3.31
N TYR A 83 9.79 -10.48 2.83
CA TYR A 83 9.35 -11.59 3.66
C TYR A 83 10.51 -12.19 4.45
N SER A 84 11.63 -12.47 3.78
CA SER A 84 12.85 -13.00 4.42
C SER A 84 13.37 -12.08 5.51
N ASP A 85 13.36 -10.77 5.26
CA ASP A 85 13.85 -9.78 6.20
C ASP A 85 12.92 -9.68 7.41
N ILE A 86 11.63 -9.53 7.16
CA ILE A 86 10.61 -9.36 8.17
C ILE A 86 10.51 -10.61 9.07
N TYR A 87 10.52 -11.82 8.50
CA TYR A 87 10.52 -13.06 9.29
C TYR A 87 11.71 -13.15 10.25
N GLY A 88 12.90 -12.71 9.81
CA GLY A 88 14.09 -12.67 10.66
C GLY A 88 13.93 -11.71 11.85
N LEU A 89 13.23 -10.59 11.66
CA LEU A 89 12.93 -9.64 12.75
C LEU A 89 11.87 -10.18 13.70
N PHE A 90 10.83 -10.86 13.20
CA PHE A 90 9.75 -11.37 14.05
C PHE A 90 10.20 -12.46 15.02
N ALA A 91 11.23 -13.25 14.68
CA ALA A 91 11.84 -14.18 15.62
C ALA A 91 12.34 -13.49 16.90
N VAL A 92 12.74 -12.22 16.81
CA VAL A 92 13.21 -11.39 17.94
C VAL A 92 12.05 -10.66 18.62
N VAL A 93 11.01 -10.27 17.86
CA VAL A 93 9.84 -9.51 18.35
C VAL A 93 8.95 -10.29 19.31
N TRP A 94 9.03 -11.62 19.32
CA TRP A 94 8.20 -12.46 20.18
C TRP A 94 8.65 -12.48 21.65
N GLU A 95 9.67 -11.71 22.01
CA GLU A 95 10.02 -11.46 23.41
C GLU A 95 9.05 -10.44 24.06
N PRO A 96 8.52 -10.74 25.26
CA PRO A 96 7.65 -9.81 25.98
C PRO A 96 8.31 -8.44 26.17
N GLY A 97 7.65 -7.37 25.68
CA GLY A 97 8.15 -5.99 25.77
C GLY A 97 8.97 -5.52 24.57
N TYR A 98 9.20 -6.38 23.56
CA TYR A 98 9.84 -5.96 22.33
C TYR A 98 8.85 -5.19 21.43
N HIS A 99 9.28 -4.04 20.94
CA HIS A 99 8.53 -3.23 19.98
C HIS A 99 9.28 -3.20 18.65
N ILE A 100 8.57 -3.44 17.54
CA ILE A 100 9.16 -3.32 16.20
C ILE A 100 9.61 -1.88 15.99
N ASN A 101 10.91 -1.68 15.83
CA ASN A 101 11.45 -0.41 15.36
C ASN A 101 11.18 -0.27 13.86
N LEU A 102 10.06 0.36 13.50
CA LEU A 102 9.66 0.56 12.11
C LEU A 102 10.70 1.33 11.30
N LYS A 103 11.43 2.28 11.92
CA LYS A 103 12.48 3.03 11.23
C LYS A 103 13.62 2.11 10.80
N GLU A 104 14.09 1.26 11.70
CA GLU A 104 15.17 0.31 11.41
C GLU A 104 14.74 -0.72 10.35
N LEU A 105 13.50 -1.24 10.43
CA LEU A 105 12.95 -2.13 9.41
C LEU A 105 12.96 -1.46 8.02
N LYS A 106 12.47 -0.21 7.93
CA LYS A 106 12.45 0.55 6.68
C LYS A 106 13.85 0.73 6.10
N GLU A 107 14.79 1.21 6.93
CA GLU A 107 16.18 1.43 6.52
C GLU A 107 16.84 0.14 6.03
N ARG A 108 16.57 -0.98 6.71
CA ARG A 108 17.10 -2.30 6.32
C ARG A 108 16.51 -2.78 4.99
N LEU A 109 15.20 -2.63 4.79
CA LEU A 109 14.54 -2.99 3.53
C LEU A 109 15.07 -2.13 2.36
N VAL A 110 15.18 -0.82 2.54
CA VAL A 110 15.75 0.09 1.52
C VAL A 110 17.16 -0.33 1.15
N ARG A 111 18.03 -0.57 2.15
CA ARG A 111 19.40 -1.04 1.92
C ARG A 111 19.41 -2.35 1.13
N ARG A 112 18.63 -3.34 1.57
CA ARG A 112 18.59 -4.67 0.95
C ARG A 112 18.05 -4.64 -0.48
N TYR A 113 17.07 -3.78 -0.78
CA TYR A 113 16.61 -3.60 -2.15
C TYR A 113 17.66 -2.92 -3.03
N ASN A 114 18.33 -1.89 -2.53
CA ASN A 114 19.40 -1.23 -3.27
C ASN A 114 20.61 -2.16 -3.50
N GLU A 115 20.92 -3.05 -2.56
CA GLU A 115 21.93 -4.10 -2.78
C GLU A 115 21.51 -5.11 -3.85
N ALA A 116 20.22 -5.48 -3.90
CA ALA A 116 19.73 -6.53 -4.79
C ALA A 116 19.46 -6.05 -6.23
N PHE A 117 19.04 -4.80 -6.41
CA PHE A 117 18.57 -4.27 -7.71
C PHE A 117 19.45 -3.16 -8.27
N GLY A 118 20.41 -2.65 -7.48
CA GLY A 118 21.29 -1.57 -7.88
C GLY A 118 21.18 -0.35 -6.96
N LYS A 119 22.26 0.43 -6.90
CA LYS A 119 22.35 1.59 -6.04
C LYS A 119 21.27 2.62 -6.40
N ASP A 120 20.68 3.23 -5.37
CA ASP A 120 19.69 4.31 -5.50
C ASP A 120 18.45 3.89 -6.32
N MET A 121 18.04 2.62 -6.28
CA MET A 121 16.82 2.11 -6.92
C MET A 121 15.57 2.43 -6.09
N VAL A 122 15.67 2.26 -4.78
CA VAL A 122 14.62 2.49 -3.79
C VAL A 122 15.00 3.67 -2.91
N GLN A 123 14.06 4.61 -2.78
CA GLN A 123 14.15 5.80 -1.95
C GLN A 123 13.63 5.53 -0.54
N ASP A 124 12.45 4.91 -0.43
CA ASP A 124 11.83 4.59 0.86
C ASP A 124 10.93 3.36 0.76
N VAL A 125 10.55 2.82 1.91
CA VAL A 125 9.53 1.78 2.05
C VAL A 125 8.49 2.26 3.05
N LEU A 126 7.23 2.30 2.63
CA LEU A 126 6.08 2.55 3.49
C LEU A 126 5.64 1.20 4.06
N VAL A 127 5.47 1.16 5.38
CA VAL A 127 5.10 -0.05 6.12
C VAL A 127 3.85 0.28 6.94
N GLU A 128 2.81 -0.53 6.73
CA GLU A 128 1.60 -0.52 7.55
C GLU A 128 1.44 -1.92 8.15
N ILE A 129 1.31 -1.99 9.48
CA ILE A 129 1.08 -3.23 10.21
C ILE A 129 -0.36 -3.20 10.72
N ILE A 130 -1.13 -4.20 10.33
CA ILE A 130 -2.52 -4.42 10.73
C ILE A 130 -2.53 -5.66 11.64
N ASN A 131 -3.10 -5.48 12.83
CA ASN A 131 -3.32 -6.55 13.79
C ASN A 131 -4.78 -6.97 13.69
N ASP A 132 -5.04 -8.23 13.32
CA ASP A 132 -6.36 -8.86 13.41
C ASP A 132 -6.44 -9.72 14.69
#